data_AF-X5RCJ3-F1
#
_entry.id   AF-X5RCJ3-F1
#
_cell.length_a   1.000
_cell.length_b   1.000
_cell.length_c   1.000
_cell.angle_alpha   90.00
_cell.angle_beta   90.00
_cell.angle_gamma   90.00
#
_symmetry.space_group_name_H-M   'P 1'
#
loop_
_entity.id
_entity.type
_entity.pdbx_description
1 polymer ?
#
loop_
_entity_poly.entity_id
_entity_poly.type
_entity_poly.pdbx_seq_one_letter_code
_entity_poly.pdbx_strand_id
1 'polypeptide(L)'
;MRPIETRYALSGDVRIAYQVVGQGSFDLVFVPGFISNLDLHWEDEGYARLLKRLSAFSRLILFDKRGTGLSDRVDPRHLPSLETRMDDVRAVMDATGSGRAALLGASEGAPMAMLFAATYPERTRALALYGGYAHFHKWVMSPERLEAFIATAGTEWGTGATLPNFAPGRVDDAHFTQWWARFERLSASPTAAAALARMNAGIDVRGVLSAIGAPTLLIHRRNDARVDPDASRFLAKEIANARLVEVPGRDHPIWTGDVDRVADLIEEFLTGERAVAEAERVLAALLATRIYDTARVGDRMWSERSERFQESWQQLVGRHGGRVAGIHGELMISRFDGPARAIRCAAALRDAAQHMGIASAQGAHVGEVEMRGPPVGLMARVTMQIAAHAGRGDILASRLAADLAAGSGLHFIDAGRVTVDELDEPLALVQATSEQHLEPACRPKAKPAEPAQLTARESEVVILIADGKSNAAIAAELRLSEHTVKRHVANILLKLDLPSRAAAAAFSARQAGPDGP
;
A
#
# COMPACT_ATOMS: atom_id res chain seq x y z
N MET A 1 -11.97 -10.90 -5.12
CA MET A 1 -10.93 -11.54 -5.94
C MET A 1 -11.22 -13.04 -5.97
N ARG A 2 -11.05 -13.73 -7.10
CA ARG A 2 -11.03 -15.20 -7.07
C ARG A 2 -9.85 -15.64 -6.18
N PRO A 3 -9.97 -16.76 -5.44
CA PRO A 3 -8.85 -17.29 -4.69
C PRO A 3 -7.67 -17.56 -5.63
N ILE A 4 -6.46 -17.17 -5.22
CA ILE A 4 -5.24 -17.40 -5.98
C ILE A 4 -4.89 -18.88 -5.82
N GLU A 5 -4.87 -19.61 -6.93
CA GLU A 5 -4.64 -21.06 -6.92
C GLU A 5 -3.15 -21.36 -7.09
N THR A 6 -2.58 -22.12 -6.15
CA THR A 6 -1.24 -22.68 -6.27
C THR A 6 -1.28 -23.97 -7.10
N ARG A 7 -0.41 -24.05 -8.11
CA ARG A 7 -0.24 -25.20 -9.01
C ARG A 7 1.21 -25.67 -9.00
N TYR A 8 1.49 -26.80 -9.66
CA TYR A 8 2.82 -27.41 -9.64
C TYR A 8 3.31 -27.75 -11.05
N ALA A 9 4.50 -27.25 -11.40
CA ALA A 9 5.22 -27.61 -12.61
C ALA A 9 6.21 -28.75 -12.30
N LEU A 10 6.43 -29.67 -13.24
CA LEU A 10 7.46 -30.70 -13.12
C LEU A 10 8.77 -30.19 -13.72
N SER A 11 9.84 -30.15 -12.92
CA SER A 11 11.19 -29.74 -13.34
C SER A 11 12.16 -30.87 -13.01
N GLY A 12 12.49 -31.68 -14.01
CA GLY A 12 13.20 -32.95 -13.77
C GLY A 12 12.36 -33.89 -12.90
N ASP A 13 12.85 -34.18 -11.70
CA ASP A 13 12.22 -35.04 -10.69
C ASP A 13 11.51 -34.27 -9.57
N VAL A 14 11.53 -32.92 -9.58
CA VAL A 14 10.93 -32.09 -8.53
C VAL A 14 9.70 -31.32 -9.00
N ARG A 15 8.79 -31.05 -8.07
CA ARG A 15 7.61 -30.19 -8.25
C ARG A 15 7.89 -28.77 -7.79
N ILE A 16 7.70 -27.82 -8.71
CA ILE A 16 7.86 -26.38 -8.46
C ILE A 16 6.47 -25.76 -8.31
N ALA A 17 6.17 -25.27 -7.12
CA ALA A 17 4.93 -24.56 -6.83
C ALA A 17 4.93 -23.19 -7.52
N TYR A 18 3.83 -22.84 -8.17
CA TYR A 18 3.66 -21.57 -8.87
C TYR A 18 2.24 -21.03 -8.77
N GLN A 19 2.10 -19.71 -8.94
CA GLN A 19 0.85 -18.98 -9.05
C GLN A 19 0.90 -18.07 -10.27
N VAL A 20 -0.27 -17.81 -10.86
CA VAL A 20 -0.41 -16.82 -11.95
C VAL A 20 -1.47 -15.81 -11.56
N VAL A 21 -1.11 -14.54 -11.61
CA VAL A 21 -1.98 -13.41 -11.27
C VAL A 21 -1.89 -12.30 -12.31
N GLY A 22 -2.94 -11.52 -12.46
CA GLY A 22 -3.03 -10.49 -13.51
C GLY A 22 -3.47 -11.03 -14.86
N GLN A 23 -3.81 -10.11 -15.77
CA GLN A 23 -4.30 -10.40 -17.12
C GLN A 23 -3.60 -9.52 -18.18
N GLY A 24 -2.41 -9.01 -17.86
CA GLY A 24 -1.64 -8.18 -18.78
C GLY A 24 -1.26 -8.91 -20.08
N SER A 25 -0.92 -8.12 -21.10
CA SER A 25 -0.67 -8.61 -22.47
C SER A 25 0.66 -9.33 -22.66
N PHE A 26 1.54 -9.32 -21.66
CA PHE A 26 2.82 -10.03 -21.66
C PHE A 26 3.09 -10.70 -20.32
N ASP A 27 3.93 -11.73 -20.35
CA ASP A 27 4.34 -12.48 -19.17
C ASP A 27 5.52 -11.81 -18.45
N LEU A 28 5.39 -11.72 -17.13
CA LEU A 28 6.47 -11.35 -16.22
C LEU A 28 6.70 -12.50 -15.24
N VAL A 29 7.87 -13.12 -15.29
CA VAL A 29 8.27 -14.15 -14.32
C VAL A 29 9.05 -13.50 -13.20
N PHE A 30 8.55 -13.61 -11.97
CA PHE A 30 9.29 -13.15 -10.78
C PHE A 30 10.14 -14.28 -10.22
N VAL A 31 11.46 -14.13 -10.32
CA VAL A 31 12.46 -15.04 -9.75
C VAL A 31 12.86 -14.51 -8.37
N PRO A 32 12.42 -15.13 -7.27
CA PRO A 32 12.61 -14.58 -5.93
C PRO A 32 14.05 -14.76 -5.43
N GLY A 33 14.35 -14.09 -4.31
CA GLY A 33 15.65 -14.14 -3.64
C GLY A 33 15.86 -15.39 -2.78
N PHE A 34 16.66 -15.28 -1.72
CA PHE A 34 17.16 -16.42 -0.94
C PHE A 34 16.11 -17.48 -0.57
N ILE A 35 14.99 -17.05 0.00
CA ILE A 35 13.84 -17.89 0.36
C ILE A 35 12.55 -17.29 -0.23
N SER A 36 11.57 -18.14 -0.49
CA SER A 36 10.24 -17.76 -1.01
C SER A 36 9.16 -18.65 -0.40
N ASN A 37 7.96 -18.09 -0.26
CA ASN A 37 6.75 -18.82 0.08
C ASN A 37 5.51 -18.13 -0.50
N LEU A 38 4.88 -18.77 -1.50
CA LEU A 38 3.77 -18.22 -2.25
C LEU A 38 2.55 -17.83 -1.41
N ASP A 39 2.27 -18.54 -0.32
CA ASP A 39 1.12 -18.21 0.54
C ASP A 39 1.41 -16.98 1.40
N LEU A 40 2.63 -16.88 1.95
CA LEU A 40 3.01 -15.79 2.84
C LEU A 40 3.26 -14.47 2.13
N HIS A 41 3.61 -14.49 0.83
CA HIS A 41 3.84 -13.27 0.04
C HIS A 41 2.64 -12.31 0.04
N TRP A 42 1.42 -12.82 0.25
CA TRP A 42 0.20 -12.02 0.23
C TRP A 42 -0.17 -11.41 1.59
N GLU A 43 0.55 -11.77 2.67
CA GLU A 43 0.24 -11.34 4.03
C GLU A 43 1.03 -10.09 4.46
N ASP A 44 2.24 -9.87 3.92
CA ASP A 44 2.97 -8.61 4.14
C ASP A 44 2.44 -7.51 3.20
N GLU A 45 2.21 -6.32 3.75
CA GLU A 45 1.65 -5.20 2.98
C GLU A 45 2.56 -4.76 1.83
N GLY A 46 3.89 -4.71 2.06
CA GLY A 46 4.86 -4.30 1.05
C GLY A 46 4.97 -5.32 -0.08
N TYR A 47 4.97 -6.60 0.27
CA TYR A 47 5.02 -7.70 -0.69
C TYR A 47 3.73 -7.77 -1.51
N ALA A 48 2.57 -7.79 -0.86
CA ALA A 48 1.29 -7.76 -1.55
C ALA A 48 1.13 -6.51 -2.44
N ARG A 49 1.64 -5.34 -2.01
CA ARG A 49 1.65 -4.10 -2.82
C ARG A 49 2.48 -4.28 -4.09
N LEU A 50 3.71 -4.80 -3.97
CA LEU A 50 4.57 -5.06 -5.13
C LEU A 50 3.88 -6.00 -6.14
N LEU A 51 3.35 -7.13 -5.67
CA LEU A 51 2.70 -8.12 -6.53
C LEU A 51 1.45 -7.56 -7.22
N LYS A 52 0.64 -6.77 -6.51
CA LYS A 52 -0.53 -6.09 -7.09
C LYS A 52 -0.12 -5.08 -8.16
N ARG A 53 0.94 -4.30 -7.92
CA ARG A 53 1.47 -3.34 -8.90
C ARG A 53 1.97 -4.05 -10.15
N LEU A 54 2.79 -5.09 -10.01
CA LEU A 54 3.33 -5.84 -11.15
C LEU A 54 2.24 -6.55 -11.96
N SER A 55 1.25 -7.15 -11.28
CA SER A 55 0.13 -7.85 -11.93
C SER A 55 -0.93 -6.94 -12.55
N ALA A 56 -0.89 -5.63 -12.28
CA ALA A 56 -1.79 -4.66 -12.90
C ALA A 56 -1.51 -4.47 -14.39
N PHE A 57 -0.24 -4.55 -14.80
CA PHE A 57 0.18 -4.34 -16.20
C PHE A 57 0.76 -5.59 -16.88
N SER A 58 0.94 -6.69 -16.16
CA SER A 58 1.48 -7.96 -16.68
C SER A 58 0.65 -9.17 -16.28
N ARG A 59 0.83 -10.29 -16.98
CA ARG A 59 0.47 -11.61 -16.45
C ARG A 59 1.66 -12.09 -15.62
N LEU A 60 1.56 -11.90 -14.32
CA LEU A 60 2.64 -12.15 -13.36
C LEU A 60 2.65 -13.63 -12.97
N ILE A 61 3.78 -14.28 -13.22
CA ILE A 61 4.06 -15.68 -12.91
C ILE A 61 4.99 -15.69 -11.69
N LEU A 62 4.51 -16.27 -10.60
CA LEU A 62 5.22 -16.39 -9.32
C LEU A 62 5.54 -17.85 -9.08
N PHE A 63 6.68 -18.15 -8.47
CA PHE A 63 7.00 -19.51 -8.05
C PHE A 63 7.86 -19.51 -6.79
N ASP A 64 7.79 -20.61 -6.05
CA ASP A 64 8.75 -20.89 -4.99
C ASP A 64 9.94 -21.63 -5.57
N LYS A 65 11.16 -21.14 -5.34
CA LYS A 65 12.37 -21.83 -5.81
C LYS A 65 12.45 -23.24 -5.22
N ARG A 66 13.02 -24.19 -5.98
CA ARG A 66 13.32 -25.52 -5.43
C ARG A 66 14.03 -25.41 -4.08
N GLY A 67 13.64 -26.26 -3.13
CA GLY A 67 14.14 -26.19 -1.75
C GLY A 67 13.38 -25.25 -0.82
N THR A 68 12.48 -24.40 -1.34
CA THR A 68 11.80 -23.36 -0.57
C THR A 68 10.28 -23.42 -0.68
N GLY A 69 9.59 -22.85 0.30
CA GLY A 69 8.15 -22.62 0.26
C GLY A 69 7.33 -23.89 0.02
N LEU A 70 6.44 -23.83 -0.96
CA LEU A 70 5.57 -24.93 -1.33
C LEU A 70 6.19 -25.91 -2.33
N SER A 71 7.38 -25.62 -2.86
CA SER A 71 8.12 -26.50 -3.78
C SER A 71 8.83 -27.65 -3.05
N ASP A 72 9.14 -28.70 -3.79
CA ASP A 72 9.88 -29.85 -3.26
C ASP A 72 11.24 -29.43 -2.66
N ARG A 73 11.66 -30.17 -1.63
CA ARG A 73 12.90 -29.92 -0.90
C ARG A 73 14.10 -30.52 -1.62
N VAL A 74 15.27 -29.90 -1.44
CA VAL A 74 16.53 -30.38 -2.03
C VAL A 74 17.27 -31.29 -1.04
N ASP A 75 17.96 -32.31 -1.55
CA ASP A 75 18.88 -33.12 -0.73
C ASP A 75 20.08 -32.24 -0.34
N PRO A 76 20.32 -31.98 0.96
CA PRO A 76 21.42 -31.14 1.41
C PRO A 76 22.81 -31.74 1.09
N ARG A 77 22.89 -33.02 0.71
CA ARG A 77 24.15 -33.68 0.29
C ARG A 77 24.43 -33.52 -1.20
N HIS A 78 23.41 -33.24 -2.01
CA HIS A 78 23.50 -33.12 -3.46
C HIS A 78 22.84 -31.80 -3.90
N LEU A 79 23.59 -30.71 -3.73
CA LEU A 79 23.09 -29.37 -4.04
C LEU A 79 22.96 -29.19 -5.57
N PRO A 80 21.78 -28.80 -6.08
CA PRO A 80 21.58 -28.60 -7.51
C PRO A 80 22.42 -27.42 -8.01
N SER A 81 22.91 -27.52 -9.25
CA SER A 81 23.65 -26.44 -9.89
C SER A 81 22.74 -25.23 -10.15
N LEU A 82 23.33 -24.07 -10.49
CA LEU A 82 22.54 -22.92 -10.93
C LEU A 82 21.77 -23.22 -12.22
N GLU A 83 22.32 -24.04 -13.10
CA GLU A 83 21.66 -24.48 -14.35
C GLU A 83 20.42 -25.32 -14.04
N THR A 84 20.52 -26.30 -13.14
CA THR A 84 19.36 -27.11 -12.72
C THR A 84 18.28 -26.25 -12.06
N ARG A 85 18.66 -25.22 -11.31
CA ARG A 85 17.69 -24.26 -10.75
C ARG A 85 17.06 -23.36 -11.82
N MET A 86 17.84 -22.92 -12.80
CA MET A 86 17.35 -22.13 -13.92
C MET A 86 16.30 -22.92 -14.74
N ASP A 87 16.45 -24.24 -14.85
CA ASP A 87 15.43 -25.10 -15.46
C ASP A 87 14.06 -25.03 -14.75
N ASP A 88 13.98 -24.63 -13.49
CA ASP A 88 12.69 -24.40 -12.79
C ASP A 88 11.92 -23.24 -13.42
N VAL A 89 12.63 -22.17 -13.79
CA VAL A 89 12.04 -21.02 -14.49
C VAL A 89 11.45 -21.50 -15.82
N ARG A 90 12.20 -22.32 -16.56
CA ARG A 90 11.74 -22.90 -17.83
C ARG A 90 10.52 -23.80 -17.62
N ALA A 91 10.54 -24.69 -16.63
CA ALA A 91 9.44 -25.60 -16.33
C ALA A 91 8.16 -24.85 -15.95
N VAL A 92 8.26 -23.79 -15.14
CA VAL A 92 7.10 -22.95 -14.78
C VAL A 92 6.59 -22.16 -15.98
N MET A 93 7.49 -21.63 -16.83
CA MET A 93 7.10 -20.99 -18.08
C MET A 93 6.36 -21.96 -19.00
N ASP A 94 6.87 -23.18 -19.18
CA ASP A 94 6.23 -24.20 -20.02
C ASP A 94 4.85 -24.62 -19.45
N ALA A 95 4.74 -24.84 -18.13
CA ALA A 95 3.49 -25.18 -17.45
C ALA A 95 2.42 -24.08 -17.51
N THR A 96 2.83 -22.83 -17.72
CA THR A 96 1.92 -21.67 -17.87
C THR A 96 1.67 -21.31 -19.33
N GLY A 97 2.27 -22.03 -20.28
CA GLY A 97 2.19 -21.71 -21.71
C GLY A 97 2.92 -20.42 -22.10
N SER A 98 3.91 -20.01 -21.30
CA SER A 98 4.73 -18.82 -21.55
C SER A 98 5.86 -19.12 -22.54
N GLY A 99 5.64 -18.77 -23.81
CA GLY A 99 6.66 -18.90 -24.86
C GLY A 99 7.78 -17.88 -24.75
N ARG A 100 7.50 -16.67 -24.24
CA ARG A 100 8.49 -15.60 -24.06
C ARG A 100 8.05 -14.65 -22.96
N ALA A 101 8.93 -14.35 -22.01
CA ALA A 101 8.60 -13.51 -20.85
C ALA A 101 9.67 -12.46 -20.55
N ALA A 102 9.28 -11.39 -19.85
CA ALA A 102 10.24 -10.60 -19.09
C ALA A 102 10.57 -11.33 -17.78
N LEU A 103 11.81 -11.24 -17.30
CA LEU A 103 12.21 -11.81 -16.02
C LEU A 103 12.55 -10.71 -15.02
N LEU A 104 11.90 -10.73 -13.86
CA LEU A 104 12.28 -9.94 -12.70
C LEU A 104 13.11 -10.81 -11.76
N GLY A 105 14.42 -10.60 -11.70
CA GLY A 105 15.31 -11.32 -10.79
C GLY A 105 15.65 -10.47 -9.57
N ALA A 106 15.22 -10.87 -8.38
CA ALA A 106 15.57 -10.17 -7.14
C ALA A 106 16.64 -10.93 -6.36
N SER A 107 17.71 -10.24 -5.92
CA SER A 107 18.79 -10.83 -5.13
C SER A 107 19.43 -12.04 -5.83
N GLU A 108 19.43 -13.23 -5.20
CA GLU A 108 19.80 -14.52 -5.79
C GLU A 108 19.03 -14.86 -7.08
N GLY A 109 17.81 -14.37 -7.25
CA GLY A 109 17.06 -14.57 -8.48
C GLY A 109 17.69 -13.88 -9.69
N ALA A 110 18.53 -12.85 -9.47
CA ALA A 110 19.19 -12.13 -10.56
C ALA A 110 20.22 -12.98 -11.34
N PRO A 111 21.20 -13.66 -10.71
CA PRO A 111 22.11 -14.54 -11.45
C PRO A 111 21.41 -15.70 -12.17
N MET A 112 20.30 -16.20 -11.62
CA MET A 112 19.47 -17.20 -12.31
C MET A 112 18.80 -16.61 -13.56
N ALA A 113 18.21 -15.41 -13.45
CA ALA A 113 17.61 -14.71 -14.59
C ALA A 113 18.64 -14.33 -15.67
N MET A 114 19.86 -13.94 -15.26
CA MET A 114 20.98 -13.68 -16.17
C MET A 114 21.40 -14.93 -16.94
N LEU A 115 21.55 -16.07 -16.25
CA LEU A 115 21.85 -17.35 -16.89
C LEU A 115 20.72 -17.77 -17.86
N PHE A 116 19.46 -17.60 -17.46
CA PHE A 116 18.30 -17.88 -18.31
C PHE A 116 18.32 -17.05 -19.59
N ALA A 117 18.57 -15.74 -19.48
CA ALA A 117 18.61 -14.86 -20.64
C ALA A 117 19.78 -15.13 -21.59
N ALA A 118 20.94 -15.53 -21.06
CA ALA A 118 22.09 -15.93 -21.86
C ALA A 118 21.84 -17.26 -22.59
N THR A 119 21.14 -18.19 -21.93
CA THR A 119 20.87 -19.54 -22.47
C THR A 119 19.71 -19.56 -23.46
N TYR A 120 18.64 -18.79 -23.17
CA TYR A 120 17.38 -18.78 -23.91
C TYR A 120 16.99 -17.34 -24.34
N PRO A 121 17.78 -16.69 -25.21
CA PRO A 121 17.50 -15.33 -25.65
C PRO A 121 16.14 -15.20 -26.37
N GLU A 122 15.70 -16.23 -27.08
CA GLU A 122 14.41 -16.29 -27.77
C GLU A 122 13.21 -16.38 -26.80
N ARG A 123 13.43 -16.96 -25.62
CA ARG A 123 12.44 -17.04 -24.53
C ARG A 123 12.45 -15.80 -23.64
N THR A 124 13.40 -14.89 -23.86
CA THR A 124 13.60 -13.70 -23.01
C THR A 124 13.18 -12.42 -23.75
N ARG A 125 12.22 -11.70 -23.16
CA ARG A 125 11.78 -10.38 -23.66
C ARG A 125 12.68 -9.26 -23.14
N ALA A 126 12.94 -9.26 -21.83
CA ALA A 126 13.70 -8.25 -21.11
C ALA A 126 14.09 -8.77 -19.73
N LEU A 127 15.09 -8.14 -19.10
CA LEU A 127 15.50 -8.39 -17.73
C LEU A 127 15.28 -7.16 -16.85
N ALA A 128 14.66 -7.34 -15.70
CA ALA A 128 14.68 -6.38 -14.60
C ALA A 128 15.37 -7.04 -13.41
N LEU A 129 16.52 -6.54 -12.99
CA LEU A 129 17.30 -7.13 -11.89
C LEU A 129 17.32 -6.16 -10.73
N TYR A 130 16.91 -6.63 -9.56
CA TYR A 130 16.87 -5.85 -8.34
C TYR A 130 17.89 -6.40 -7.32
N GLY A 131 18.80 -5.56 -6.83
CA GLY A 131 19.80 -5.97 -5.82
C GLY A 131 20.63 -7.19 -6.25
N GLY A 132 20.86 -7.32 -7.56
CA GLY A 132 21.48 -8.49 -8.16
C GLY A 132 23.01 -8.44 -8.18
N TYR A 133 23.64 -9.61 -8.27
CA TYR A 133 25.09 -9.79 -8.30
C TYR A 133 25.50 -10.90 -9.28
N ALA A 134 26.73 -10.83 -9.79
CA ALA A 134 27.29 -11.86 -10.67
C ALA A 134 28.17 -12.89 -9.94
N HIS A 135 28.69 -12.57 -8.75
CA HIS A 135 29.60 -13.44 -8.00
C HIS A 135 29.36 -13.28 -6.49
N PHE A 136 28.93 -14.35 -5.84
CA PHE A 136 28.45 -14.30 -4.46
C PHE A 136 29.51 -13.78 -3.48
N HIS A 137 30.71 -14.37 -3.50
CA HIS A 137 31.74 -14.02 -2.51
C HIS A 137 32.35 -12.63 -2.69
N LYS A 138 32.13 -12.00 -3.85
CA LYS A 138 32.66 -10.66 -4.10
C LYS A 138 31.72 -9.57 -3.59
N TRP A 139 30.42 -9.79 -3.67
CA TRP A 139 29.43 -8.72 -3.45
C TRP A 139 28.37 -9.03 -2.38
N VAL A 140 28.27 -10.26 -1.90
CA VAL A 140 27.27 -10.64 -0.89
C VAL A 140 27.92 -10.89 0.46
N MET A 141 28.85 -11.86 0.53
CA MET A 141 29.55 -12.19 1.76
C MET A 141 30.84 -12.96 1.52
N SER A 142 31.86 -12.71 2.34
CA SER A 142 33.07 -13.53 2.35
C SER A 142 32.79 -14.97 2.83
N PRO A 143 33.69 -15.93 2.58
CA PRO A 143 33.57 -17.28 3.12
C PRO A 143 33.39 -17.32 4.65
N GLU A 144 34.07 -16.46 5.39
CA GLU A 144 33.98 -16.41 6.86
C GLU A 144 32.59 -15.93 7.31
N ARG A 145 32.04 -14.92 6.63
CA ARG A 145 30.68 -14.42 6.89
C ARG A 145 29.61 -15.45 6.51
N LEU A 146 29.87 -16.28 5.50
CA LEU A 146 28.99 -17.39 5.14
C LEU A 146 28.94 -18.45 6.24
N GLU A 147 30.10 -18.88 6.75
CA GLU A 147 30.14 -19.86 7.85
C GLU A 147 29.49 -19.32 9.12
N ALA A 148 29.70 -18.04 9.44
CA ALA A 148 29.00 -17.37 10.54
C ALA A 148 27.48 -17.36 10.34
N PHE A 149 27.02 -17.02 9.13
CA PHE A 149 25.59 -17.05 8.79
C PHE A 149 25.00 -18.46 8.93
N ILE A 150 25.70 -19.50 8.47
CA ILE A 150 25.27 -20.89 8.58
C ILE A 150 25.20 -21.32 10.05
N ALA A 151 26.20 -20.96 10.86
CA ALA A 151 26.21 -21.25 12.28
C ALA A 151 25.02 -20.61 13.00
N THR A 152 24.76 -19.31 12.76
CA THR A 152 23.60 -18.60 13.31
C THR A 152 22.29 -19.20 12.81
N ALA A 153 22.18 -19.59 11.54
CA ALA A 153 21.00 -20.26 11.03
C ALA A 153 20.74 -21.60 11.74
N GLY A 154 21.79 -22.31 12.19
CA GLY A 154 21.65 -23.53 12.97
C GLY A 154 20.93 -23.34 14.31
N THR A 155 21.02 -22.15 14.92
CA THR A 155 20.52 -21.90 16.29
C THR A 155 19.37 -20.91 16.36
N GLU A 156 19.32 -19.93 15.47
CA GLU A 156 18.42 -18.78 15.54
C GLU A 156 17.48 -18.67 14.33
N TRP A 157 17.60 -19.56 13.34
CA TRP A 157 16.72 -19.52 12.17
C TRP A 157 15.26 -19.70 12.58
N GLY A 158 14.39 -18.84 12.04
CA GLY A 158 12.98 -18.86 12.38
C GLY A 158 12.64 -18.06 13.62
N THR A 159 13.58 -17.35 14.24
CA THR A 159 13.29 -16.42 15.34
C THR A 159 13.12 -14.98 14.86
N GLY A 160 13.47 -14.70 13.61
CA GLY A 160 13.57 -13.35 13.09
C GLY A 160 14.97 -12.72 13.21
N ALA A 161 15.93 -13.41 13.82
CA ALA A 161 17.29 -12.90 14.05
C ALA A 161 18.05 -12.49 12.77
N THR A 162 17.65 -12.98 11.59
CA THR A 162 18.27 -12.55 10.33
C THR A 162 17.77 -11.20 9.83
N LEU A 163 16.63 -10.70 10.33
CA LEU A 163 15.97 -9.49 9.86
C LEU A 163 16.91 -8.27 9.75
N PRO A 164 17.77 -7.95 10.74
CA PRO A 164 18.66 -6.78 10.64
C PRO A 164 19.63 -6.84 9.45
N ASN A 165 19.97 -8.05 8.97
CA ASN A 165 20.86 -8.25 7.82
C ASN A 165 20.14 -8.18 6.46
N PHE A 166 18.80 -8.12 6.47
CA PHE A 166 17.98 -8.06 5.26
C PHE A 166 17.18 -6.77 5.20
N ALA A 167 16.40 -6.43 6.22
CA ALA A 167 15.57 -5.23 6.25
C ALA A 167 15.77 -4.45 7.57
N PRO A 168 16.95 -3.84 7.79
CA PRO A 168 17.24 -3.09 9.01
C PRO A 168 16.29 -1.89 9.22
N GLY A 169 15.59 -1.39 8.20
CA GLY A 169 14.54 -0.38 8.32
C GLY A 169 13.24 -0.88 8.93
N ARG A 170 13.10 -2.18 9.17
CA ARG A 170 11.88 -2.82 9.69
C ARG A 170 12.06 -3.49 11.05
N VAL A 171 13.22 -3.34 11.69
CA VAL A 171 13.51 -4.00 12.99
C VAL A 171 12.62 -3.51 14.13
N ASP A 172 12.17 -2.26 14.07
CA ASP A 172 11.29 -1.66 15.07
C ASP A 172 9.81 -2.01 14.84
N ASP A 173 9.49 -2.70 13.74
CA ASP A 173 8.15 -3.19 13.42
C ASP A 173 7.98 -4.61 13.98
N ALA A 174 7.37 -4.70 15.17
CA ALA A 174 7.14 -5.95 15.86
C ALA A 174 6.27 -6.94 15.06
N HIS A 175 5.29 -6.44 14.29
CA HIS A 175 4.45 -7.28 13.44
C HIS A 175 5.26 -7.87 12.29
N PHE A 176 6.06 -7.03 11.62
CA PHE A 176 6.96 -7.50 10.55
C PHE A 176 8.01 -8.48 11.06
N THR A 177 8.55 -8.26 12.27
CA THR A 177 9.52 -9.18 12.88
C THR A 177 8.91 -10.56 13.13
N GLN A 178 7.69 -10.62 13.66
CA GLN A 178 6.96 -11.88 13.85
C GLN A 178 6.61 -12.56 12.53
N TRP A 179 6.20 -11.78 11.53
CA TRP A 179 5.95 -12.28 10.18
C TRP A 179 7.23 -12.81 9.54
N TRP A 180 8.37 -12.11 9.66
CA TRP A 180 9.66 -12.52 9.12
C TRP A 180 10.14 -13.83 9.74
N ALA A 181 10.02 -13.98 11.07
CA ALA A 181 10.31 -15.23 11.76
C ALA A 181 9.45 -16.40 11.24
N ARG A 182 8.16 -16.16 10.95
CA ARG A 182 7.28 -17.16 10.34
C ARG A 182 7.70 -17.45 8.88
N PHE A 183 8.03 -16.41 8.12
CA PHE A 183 8.51 -16.52 6.75
C PHE A 183 9.77 -17.38 6.65
N GLU A 184 10.73 -17.19 7.55
CA GLU A 184 11.92 -18.07 7.67
C GLU A 184 11.51 -19.53 7.85
N ARG A 185 10.71 -19.85 8.89
CA ARG A 185 10.34 -21.25 9.24
C ARG A 185 9.54 -21.96 8.16
N LEU A 186 8.60 -21.26 7.53
CA LEU A 186 7.70 -21.85 6.53
C LEU A 186 8.33 -21.87 5.14
N SER A 187 9.31 -21.01 4.87
CA SER A 187 10.05 -21.05 3.61
C SER A 187 11.15 -22.10 3.63
N ALA A 188 11.90 -22.26 4.73
CA ALA A 188 12.97 -23.24 4.84
C ALA A 188 13.20 -23.71 6.29
N SER A 189 13.57 -24.97 6.47
CA SER A 189 14.12 -25.43 7.75
C SER A 189 15.55 -24.90 7.95
N PRO A 190 16.10 -24.90 9.18
CA PRO A 190 17.48 -24.47 9.43
C PRO A 190 18.52 -25.19 8.54
N THR A 191 18.40 -26.52 8.41
CA THR A 191 19.27 -27.33 7.54
C THR A 191 19.11 -26.95 6.07
N ALA A 192 17.88 -26.69 5.61
CA ALA A 192 17.63 -26.25 4.25
C ALA A 192 18.20 -24.85 4.00
N ALA A 193 18.06 -23.90 4.94
CA ALA A 193 18.64 -22.57 4.83
C ALA A 193 20.17 -22.62 4.71
N ALA A 194 20.84 -23.46 5.50
CA ALA A 194 22.28 -23.68 5.39
C ALA A 194 22.68 -24.27 4.02
N ALA A 195 21.93 -25.26 3.53
CA ALA A 195 22.15 -25.85 2.21
C ALA A 195 21.97 -24.83 1.08
N LEU A 196 20.92 -24.01 1.14
CA LEU A 196 20.67 -22.92 0.18
C LEU A 196 21.79 -21.88 0.22
N ALA A 197 22.31 -21.54 1.39
CA ALA A 197 23.42 -20.58 1.52
C ALA A 197 24.70 -21.12 0.86
N ARG A 198 25.04 -22.40 1.05
CA ARG A 198 26.16 -23.07 0.36
C ARG A 198 25.95 -23.15 -1.14
N MET A 199 24.73 -23.43 -1.58
CA MET A 199 24.37 -23.44 -3.00
C MET A 199 24.54 -22.06 -3.65
N ASN A 200 24.26 -20.99 -2.91
CA ASN A 200 24.47 -19.61 -3.38
C ASN A 200 25.93 -19.18 -3.38
N ALA A 201 26.74 -19.71 -2.46
CA ALA A 201 28.18 -19.45 -2.41
C ALA A 201 28.90 -19.84 -3.70
N GLY A 202 28.41 -20.88 -4.39
CA GLY A 202 28.94 -21.33 -5.68
C GLY A 202 28.50 -20.49 -6.89
N ILE A 203 27.72 -19.41 -6.72
CA ILE A 203 27.26 -18.59 -7.85
C ILE A 203 28.39 -17.73 -8.38
N ASP A 204 28.78 -18.01 -9.62
CA ASP A 204 29.57 -17.13 -10.50
C ASP A 204 29.00 -17.18 -11.92
N VAL A 205 28.39 -16.07 -12.36
CA VAL A 205 27.83 -15.91 -13.71
C VAL A 205 28.54 -14.81 -14.49
N ARG A 206 29.72 -14.35 -14.04
CA ARG A 206 30.47 -13.30 -14.75
C ARG A 206 30.78 -13.70 -16.20
N GLY A 207 31.04 -14.98 -16.43
CA GLY A 207 31.38 -15.51 -17.75
C GLY A 207 30.25 -15.48 -18.80
N VAL A 208 28.99 -15.25 -18.40
CA VAL A 208 27.85 -15.26 -19.33
C VAL A 208 27.25 -13.87 -19.60
N LEU A 209 27.72 -12.83 -18.90
CA LEU A 209 27.11 -11.49 -18.95
C LEU A 209 27.13 -10.88 -20.36
N SER A 210 28.23 -11.09 -21.10
CA SER A 210 28.39 -10.59 -22.47
C SER A 210 27.47 -11.28 -23.49
N ALA A 211 26.91 -12.45 -23.16
CA ALA A 211 25.95 -13.16 -24.00
C ALA A 211 24.51 -12.64 -23.82
N ILE A 212 24.25 -11.80 -22.82
CA ILE A 212 22.92 -11.25 -22.56
C ILE A 212 22.63 -10.13 -23.57
N GLY A 213 21.86 -10.46 -24.61
CA GLY A 213 21.38 -9.50 -25.60
C GLY A 213 20.11 -8.74 -25.20
N ALA A 214 19.34 -9.26 -24.23
CA ALA A 214 18.06 -8.70 -23.81
C ALA A 214 18.23 -7.29 -23.19
N PRO A 215 17.30 -6.34 -23.45
CA PRO A 215 17.24 -5.09 -22.72
C PRO A 215 17.21 -5.37 -21.22
N THR A 216 18.04 -4.66 -20.44
CA THR A 216 18.22 -4.92 -19.02
C THR A 216 18.08 -3.66 -18.18
N LEU A 217 17.19 -3.69 -17.19
CA LEU A 217 17.11 -2.68 -16.13
C LEU A 217 17.75 -3.24 -14.86
N LEU A 218 18.65 -2.47 -14.26
CA LEU A 218 19.25 -2.77 -12.96
C LEU A 218 18.73 -1.74 -11.95
N ILE A 219 18.17 -2.21 -10.84
CA ILE A 219 17.71 -1.38 -9.73
C ILE A 219 18.49 -1.77 -8.48
N HIS A 220 19.11 -0.81 -7.80
CA HIS A 220 19.88 -1.08 -6.59
C HIS A 220 19.66 0.01 -5.54
N ARG A 221 19.53 -0.36 -4.26
CA ARG A 221 19.49 0.60 -3.17
C ARG A 221 20.88 1.08 -2.77
N ARG A 222 21.09 2.39 -2.68
CA ARG A 222 22.43 2.97 -2.44
C ARG A 222 23.15 2.46 -1.20
N ASN A 223 22.42 2.04 -0.17
CA ASN A 223 22.97 1.55 1.09
C ASN A 223 22.48 0.13 1.40
N ASP A 224 22.25 -0.71 0.38
CA ASP A 224 21.73 -2.08 0.54
C ASP A 224 22.56 -2.86 1.59
N ALA A 225 21.86 -3.37 2.61
CA ALA A 225 22.47 -4.02 3.77
C ALA A 225 23.04 -5.41 3.47
N ARG A 226 22.72 -5.99 2.30
CA ARG A 226 23.02 -7.38 1.99
C ARG A 226 23.89 -7.56 0.75
N VAL A 227 23.68 -6.76 -0.28
CA VAL A 227 24.45 -6.85 -1.53
C VAL A 227 25.12 -5.52 -1.77
N ASP A 228 26.42 -5.54 -2.03
CA ASP A 228 27.19 -4.34 -2.34
C ASP A 228 26.67 -3.68 -3.64
N PRO A 229 26.33 -2.37 -3.64
CA PRO A 229 25.91 -1.63 -4.84
C PRO A 229 26.89 -1.71 -6.02
N ASP A 230 28.18 -1.91 -5.76
CA ASP A 230 29.18 -2.11 -6.81
C ASP A 230 28.91 -3.37 -7.66
N ALA A 231 28.09 -4.31 -7.16
CA ALA A 231 27.62 -5.45 -7.93
C ALA A 231 26.82 -5.02 -9.15
N SER A 232 25.84 -4.14 -8.97
CA SER A 232 25.01 -3.67 -10.09
C SER A 232 25.74 -2.66 -10.96
N ARG A 233 26.71 -1.91 -10.42
CA ARG A 233 27.61 -1.08 -11.25
C ARG A 233 28.52 -1.93 -12.14
N PHE A 234 28.98 -3.07 -11.64
CA PHE A 234 29.71 -4.05 -12.46
C PHE A 234 28.80 -4.64 -13.54
N LEU A 235 27.59 -5.11 -13.19
CA LEU A 235 26.62 -5.63 -14.17
C LEU A 235 26.30 -4.60 -15.27
N ALA A 236 26.16 -3.32 -14.91
CA ALA A 236 25.89 -2.25 -15.87
C ALA A 236 27.01 -2.03 -16.89
N LYS A 237 28.25 -2.39 -16.55
CA LYS A 237 29.41 -2.30 -17.45
C LYS A 237 29.53 -3.52 -18.36
N GLU A 238 29.20 -4.71 -17.83
CA GLU A 238 29.40 -5.98 -18.55
C GLU A 238 28.21 -6.38 -19.43
N ILE A 239 27.00 -5.90 -19.14
CA ILE A 239 25.80 -6.17 -19.93
C ILE A 239 25.57 -5.00 -20.90
N ALA A 240 25.67 -5.26 -22.21
CA ALA A 240 25.67 -4.23 -23.25
C ALA A 240 24.44 -3.30 -23.24
N ASN A 241 23.25 -3.86 -22.99
CA ASN A 241 21.97 -3.13 -23.01
C ASN A 241 21.42 -2.87 -21.60
N ALA A 242 22.30 -2.65 -20.62
CA ALA A 242 21.90 -2.39 -19.25
C ALA A 242 21.76 -0.91 -18.90
N ARG A 243 20.67 -0.57 -18.19
CA ARG A 243 20.47 0.73 -17.54
C ARG A 243 20.43 0.54 -16.04
N LEU A 244 21.35 1.19 -15.31
CA LEU A 244 21.35 1.22 -13.84
C LEU A 244 20.55 2.41 -13.30
N VAL A 245 19.70 2.14 -12.32
CA VAL A 245 19.01 3.14 -11.50
C VAL A 245 19.28 2.84 -10.02
N GLU A 246 20.01 3.74 -9.36
CA GLU A 246 20.25 3.67 -7.92
C GLU A 246 19.18 4.46 -7.14
N VAL A 247 18.43 3.76 -6.28
CA VAL A 247 17.36 4.35 -5.46
C VAL A 247 17.78 4.52 -4.00
N PRO A 248 17.19 5.46 -3.24
CA PRO A 248 17.42 5.57 -1.79
C PRO A 248 16.95 4.31 -1.04
N GLY A 249 17.60 4.02 0.08
CA GLY A 249 17.22 2.94 0.99
C GLY A 249 18.38 2.03 1.38
N ARG A 250 18.12 1.17 2.36
CA ARG A 250 19.07 0.18 2.88
C ARG A 250 18.53 -1.24 2.97
N ASP A 251 17.21 -1.41 2.92
CA ASP A 251 16.61 -2.74 3.01
C ASP A 251 16.79 -3.50 1.70
N HIS A 252 17.17 -4.77 1.81
CA HIS A 252 17.46 -5.62 0.66
C HIS A 252 16.22 -6.21 -0.02
N PRO A 253 15.17 -6.68 0.68
CA PRO A 253 14.01 -7.22 -0.02
C PRO A 253 13.33 -6.19 -0.93
N ILE A 254 13.05 -6.57 -2.19
CA ILE A 254 12.45 -5.68 -3.20
C ILE A 254 11.09 -5.10 -2.75
N TRP A 255 10.39 -5.81 -1.87
CA TRP A 255 9.10 -5.45 -1.29
C TRP A 255 9.17 -4.65 0.03
N THR A 256 10.32 -4.06 0.36
CA THR A 256 10.50 -3.15 1.50
C THR A 256 10.86 -1.75 1.02
N GLY A 257 10.96 -0.76 1.91
CA GLY A 257 11.27 0.63 1.53
C GLY A 257 10.24 1.23 0.56
N ASP A 258 10.72 2.03 -0.40
CA ASP A 258 9.88 2.61 -1.46
C ASP A 258 9.60 1.57 -2.56
N VAL A 259 8.68 0.64 -2.26
CA VAL A 259 8.22 -0.42 -3.16
C VAL A 259 7.62 0.16 -4.44
N ASP A 260 6.91 1.28 -4.30
CA ASP A 260 6.19 1.87 -5.40
C ASP A 260 7.13 2.48 -6.43
N ARG A 261 8.20 3.16 -5.99
CA ARG A 261 9.24 3.64 -6.91
C ARG A 261 9.90 2.50 -7.68
N VAL A 262 10.13 1.36 -7.03
CA VAL A 262 10.69 0.18 -7.70
C VAL A 262 9.71 -0.38 -8.74
N ALA A 263 8.43 -0.50 -8.39
CA ALA A 263 7.40 -0.94 -9.32
C ALA A 263 7.24 0.01 -10.52
N ASP A 264 7.26 1.34 -10.29
CA ASP A 264 7.17 2.36 -11.34
C ASP A 264 8.33 2.22 -12.35
N LEU A 265 9.55 1.97 -11.87
CA LEU A 265 10.73 1.77 -12.71
C LEU A 265 10.62 0.52 -13.59
N ILE A 266 10.09 -0.57 -13.01
CA ILE A 266 9.88 -1.83 -13.73
C ILE A 266 8.77 -1.66 -14.77
N GLU A 267 7.67 -1.02 -14.40
CA GLU A 267 6.54 -0.71 -15.29
C GLU A 267 7.00 0.14 -16.47
N GLU A 268 7.63 1.30 -16.20
CA GLU A 268 8.17 2.20 -17.23
C GLU A 268 9.09 1.49 -18.21
N PHE A 269 9.96 0.62 -17.69
CA PHE A 269 10.90 -0.12 -18.51
C PHE A 269 10.25 -1.19 -19.39
N LEU A 270 9.24 -1.91 -18.88
CA LEU A 270 8.64 -3.04 -19.60
C LEU A 270 7.51 -2.62 -20.56
N THR A 271 6.82 -1.52 -20.27
CA THR A 271 5.72 -1.01 -21.10
C THR A 271 6.15 0.15 -22.01
N GLY A 272 7.21 0.88 -21.66
CA GLY A 272 7.62 2.11 -22.35
C GLY A 272 6.75 3.32 -22.04
N GLU A 273 5.64 3.14 -21.32
CA GLU A 273 4.82 4.21 -20.78
C GLU A 273 5.35 4.56 -19.40
N ARG A 274 5.66 5.84 -19.14
CA ARG A 274 5.91 6.27 -17.76
C ARG A 274 4.70 5.84 -16.95
N ALA A 275 4.93 5.05 -15.90
CA ALA A 275 3.91 4.79 -14.89
C ALA A 275 3.35 6.16 -14.53
N VAL A 276 2.12 6.43 -14.97
CA VAL A 276 1.43 7.63 -14.54
C VAL A 276 1.28 7.35 -13.06
N ALA A 277 2.10 8.02 -12.25
CA ALA A 277 1.74 8.25 -10.87
C ALA A 277 0.48 9.12 -10.94
N GLU A 278 -0.66 8.50 -11.29
CA GLU A 278 -1.87 8.79 -10.57
C GLU A 278 -1.48 8.44 -9.14
N ALA A 279 -0.92 9.42 -8.44
CA ALA A 279 -1.02 9.43 -7.00
C ALA A 279 -2.49 9.10 -6.77
N GLU A 280 -2.76 7.92 -6.21
CA GLU A 280 -4.10 7.44 -5.93
C GLU A 280 -4.66 8.50 -4.97
N ARG A 281 -5.26 9.54 -5.56
CA ARG A 281 -5.75 10.72 -4.87
C ARG A 281 -7.13 10.31 -4.44
N VAL A 282 -7.18 9.88 -3.20
CA VAL A 282 -8.43 9.53 -2.59
C VAL A 282 -8.88 10.70 -1.76
N LEU A 283 -10.18 10.94 -1.76
CA LEU A 283 -10.80 11.86 -0.83
C LEU A 283 -10.55 11.32 0.59
N ALA A 284 -9.88 12.10 1.43
CA ALA A 284 -9.62 11.74 2.82
C ALA A 284 -9.75 12.97 3.71
N ALA A 285 -9.92 12.72 5.02
CA ALA A 285 -9.87 13.75 6.04
C ALA A 285 -8.49 13.79 6.69
N LEU A 286 -7.92 14.99 6.85
CA LEU A 286 -6.75 15.21 7.69
C LEU A 286 -7.18 15.90 8.99
N LEU A 287 -6.47 15.56 10.05
CA LEU A 287 -6.58 16.16 11.37
C LEU A 287 -5.20 16.66 11.78
N ALA A 288 -5.09 17.96 12.02
CA ALA A 288 -3.92 18.57 12.64
C ALA A 288 -4.24 18.89 14.11
N THR A 289 -3.36 18.47 15.02
CA THR A 289 -3.50 18.69 16.46
C THR A 289 -2.28 19.45 16.98
N ARG A 290 -2.52 20.56 17.67
CA ARG A 290 -1.50 21.29 18.43
C ARG A 290 -1.75 21.11 19.92
N ILE A 291 -0.68 21.09 20.72
CA ILE A 291 -0.77 21.15 22.18
C ILE A 291 -0.12 22.42 22.71
N TYR A 292 -0.60 22.89 23.86
CA TYR A 292 -0.12 24.08 24.53
C TYR A 292 0.14 23.78 26.00
N ASP A 293 1.24 24.33 26.50
CA ASP A 293 1.46 24.39 27.93
C ASP A 293 0.54 25.45 28.57
N THR A 294 -0.49 24.98 29.27
CA THR A 294 -1.41 25.83 30.02
C THR A 294 -0.90 26.21 31.40
N ALA A 295 0.10 25.51 31.93
CA ALA A 295 0.54 25.64 33.31
C ALA A 295 1.94 26.29 33.45
N ARG A 296 2.61 26.64 32.33
CA ARG A 296 3.99 27.17 32.30
C ARG A 296 4.92 26.32 33.16
N VAL A 297 4.77 25.01 33.01
CA VAL A 297 5.55 24.04 33.76
C VAL A 297 6.95 24.04 33.19
N GLY A 298 7.98 24.02 34.04
CA GLY A 298 9.36 24.05 33.56
C GLY A 298 9.62 22.97 32.51
N ASP A 299 10.59 23.22 31.62
CA ASP A 299 10.85 22.49 30.37
C ASP A 299 10.78 20.96 30.49
N ARG A 300 11.29 20.40 31.60
CA ARG A 300 11.27 18.97 31.88
C ARG A 300 9.85 18.39 31.97
N MET A 301 8.97 19.05 32.71
CA MET A 301 7.61 18.55 32.92
C MET A 301 6.73 18.77 31.68
N TRP A 302 7.04 19.78 30.86
CA TRP A 302 6.45 19.95 29.54
C TRP A 302 6.89 18.83 28.58
N SER A 303 8.17 18.46 28.56
CA SER A 303 8.68 17.35 27.74
C SER A 303 7.96 16.04 28.07
N GLU A 304 7.88 15.69 29.36
CA GLU A 304 7.23 14.46 29.84
C GLU A 304 5.73 14.41 29.48
N ARG A 305 5.02 15.54 29.55
CA ARG A 305 3.61 15.63 29.16
C ARG A 305 3.42 15.56 27.66
N SER A 306 4.32 16.18 26.89
CA SER A 306 4.27 16.17 25.43
C SER A 306 4.51 14.77 24.87
N GLU A 307 5.48 14.04 25.41
CA GLU A 307 5.76 12.64 25.05
C GLU A 307 4.55 11.74 25.33
N ARG A 308 3.98 11.84 26.54
CA ARG A 308 2.78 11.07 26.92
C ARG A 308 1.57 11.39 26.04
N PHE A 309 1.42 12.65 25.64
CA PHE A 309 0.37 13.04 24.71
C PHE A 309 0.61 12.46 23.31
N GLN A 310 1.85 12.46 22.82
CA GLN A 310 2.19 11.86 21.52
C GLN A 310 1.90 10.35 21.50
N GLU A 311 2.18 9.63 22.58
CA GLU A 311 1.81 8.21 22.71
C GLU A 311 0.28 8.02 22.66
N SER A 312 -0.46 8.83 23.40
CA SER A 312 -1.93 8.80 23.40
C SER A 312 -2.52 9.17 22.04
N TRP A 313 -1.86 10.09 21.33
CA TRP A 313 -2.23 10.49 19.99
C TRP A 313 -2.13 9.32 19.01
N GLN A 314 -1.02 8.60 18.99
CA GLN A 314 -0.85 7.42 18.13
C GLN A 314 -1.93 6.36 18.42
N GLN A 315 -2.21 6.10 19.70
CA GLN A 315 -3.23 5.12 20.11
C GLN A 315 -4.65 5.54 19.72
N LEU A 316 -5.04 6.79 19.98
CA LEU A 316 -6.39 7.29 19.69
C LEU A 316 -6.65 7.39 18.19
N VAL A 317 -5.65 7.79 17.40
CA VAL A 317 -5.75 7.77 15.93
C VAL A 317 -6.06 6.36 15.43
N GLY A 318 -5.33 5.36 15.90
CA GLY A 318 -5.58 3.96 15.54
C GLY A 318 -6.97 3.46 15.97
N ARG A 319 -7.41 3.77 17.20
CA ARG A 319 -8.75 3.38 17.71
C ARG A 319 -9.90 3.95 16.89
N HIS A 320 -9.73 5.15 16.34
CA HIS A 320 -10.73 5.79 15.49
C HIS A 320 -10.56 5.44 14.00
N GLY A 321 -9.75 4.43 13.67
CA GLY A 321 -9.54 3.94 12.30
C GLY A 321 -8.70 4.88 11.43
N GLY A 322 -7.94 5.79 12.04
CA GLY A 322 -7.01 6.68 11.34
C GLY A 322 -5.59 6.13 11.28
N ARG A 323 -4.73 6.84 10.54
CA ARG A 323 -3.29 6.58 10.43
C ARG A 323 -2.50 7.83 10.78
N VAL A 324 -1.42 7.66 11.53
CA VAL A 324 -0.47 8.72 11.88
C VAL A 324 0.29 9.12 10.61
N ALA A 325 0.33 10.42 10.31
CA ALA A 325 0.97 10.95 9.11
C ALA A 325 2.34 11.61 9.41
N GLY A 326 2.55 12.07 10.65
CA GLY A 326 3.82 12.60 11.13
C GLY A 326 3.65 13.86 11.98
N ILE A 327 4.78 14.44 12.37
CA ILE A 327 4.84 15.71 13.11
C ILE A 327 5.47 16.77 12.19
N HIS A 328 4.85 17.95 12.11
CA HIS A 328 5.32 19.09 11.35
C HIS A 328 5.40 20.33 12.24
N GLY A 329 6.61 20.72 12.65
CA GLY A 329 6.80 21.73 13.68
C GLY A 329 6.14 21.28 14.99
N GLU A 330 5.17 22.07 15.48
CA GLU A 330 4.40 21.76 16.70
C GLU A 330 3.07 21.01 16.42
N LEU A 331 2.79 20.67 15.16
CA LEU A 331 1.53 20.06 14.74
C LEU A 331 1.70 18.56 14.49
N MET A 332 0.82 17.77 15.11
CA MET A 332 0.66 16.34 14.88
C MET A 332 -0.40 16.11 13.81
N ILE A 333 -0.05 15.45 12.71
CA ILE A 333 -0.94 15.26 11.55
C ILE A 333 -1.37 13.80 11.44
N SER A 334 -2.68 13.59 11.31
CA SER A 334 -3.31 12.27 11.19
C SER A 334 -4.26 12.24 10.00
N ARG A 335 -4.48 11.05 9.45
CA ARG A 335 -5.32 10.83 8.29
C ARG A 335 -6.46 9.85 8.58
N PHE A 336 -7.63 10.13 8.03
CA PHE A 336 -8.82 9.30 8.12
C PHE A 336 -9.48 9.20 6.75
N ASP A 337 -10.12 8.07 6.48
CA ASP A 337 -10.99 7.78 5.34
C ASP A 337 -12.41 8.41 5.49
N GLY A 338 -12.64 9.25 6.49
CA GLY A 338 -13.84 10.07 6.59
C GLY A 338 -13.80 11.16 7.68
N PRO A 339 -14.46 12.32 7.47
CA PRO A 339 -14.39 13.47 8.37
C PRO A 339 -15.01 13.24 9.75
N ALA A 340 -16.11 12.48 9.83
CA ALA A 340 -16.75 12.20 11.12
C ALA A 340 -15.81 11.45 12.09
N ARG A 341 -14.99 10.51 11.57
CA ARG A 341 -13.98 9.81 12.37
C ARG A 341 -12.86 10.74 12.83
N ALA A 342 -12.39 11.60 11.93
CA ALA A 342 -11.39 12.61 12.26
C ALA A 342 -11.87 13.53 13.39
N ILE A 343 -13.11 14.02 13.31
CA ILE A 343 -13.67 14.96 14.30
C ILE A 343 -13.94 14.25 15.65
N ARG A 344 -14.40 12.99 15.65
CA ARG A 344 -14.51 12.21 16.90
C ARG A 344 -13.16 11.94 17.54
N CYS A 345 -12.14 11.63 16.73
CA CYS A 345 -10.78 11.49 17.22
C CYS A 345 -10.28 12.81 17.82
N ALA A 346 -10.55 13.95 17.16
CA ALA A 346 -10.23 15.28 17.69
C ALA A 346 -10.84 15.53 19.07
N ALA A 347 -12.11 15.15 19.28
CA ALA A 347 -12.76 15.25 20.59
C ALA A 347 -12.06 14.37 21.65
N ALA A 348 -11.75 13.11 21.31
CA ALA A 348 -11.03 12.23 22.24
C ALA A 348 -9.63 12.75 22.57
N LEU A 349 -8.92 13.33 21.59
CA LEU A 349 -7.61 13.95 21.79
C LEU A 349 -7.70 15.19 22.69
N ARG A 350 -8.73 16.01 22.51
CA ARG A 350 -8.99 17.16 23.37
C ARG A 350 -9.21 16.73 24.81
N ASP A 351 -10.05 15.72 25.02
CA ASP A 351 -10.36 15.23 26.36
C ASP A 351 -9.10 14.61 27.00
N ALA A 352 -8.29 13.86 26.24
CA ALA A 352 -7.00 13.33 26.70
C ALA A 352 -6.02 14.43 27.10
N ALA A 353 -5.92 15.52 26.31
CA ALA A 353 -5.09 16.68 26.63
C ALA A 353 -5.50 17.29 27.99
N GLN A 354 -6.79 17.49 28.19
CA GLN A 354 -7.33 18.05 29.44
C GLN A 354 -6.97 17.20 30.66
N HIS A 355 -7.08 15.86 30.57
CA HIS A 355 -6.69 14.95 31.66
C HIS A 355 -5.18 15.01 31.97
N MET A 356 -4.36 15.38 31.00
CA MET A 356 -2.91 15.55 31.16
C MET A 356 -2.51 16.97 31.62
N GLY A 357 -3.48 17.86 31.82
CA GLY A 357 -3.25 19.23 32.24
C GLY A 357 -2.58 20.09 31.17
N ILE A 358 -2.82 19.79 29.89
CA ILE A 358 -2.38 20.57 28.73
C ILE A 358 -3.62 20.97 27.90
N ALA A 359 -3.55 22.07 27.16
CA ALA A 359 -4.58 22.38 26.17
C ALA A 359 -4.21 21.80 24.82
N SER A 360 -5.20 21.56 23.98
CA SER A 360 -5.00 21.23 22.56
C SER A 360 -5.92 22.05 21.67
N ALA A 361 -5.55 22.23 20.42
CA ALA A 361 -6.39 22.83 19.40
C ALA A 361 -6.34 21.94 18.15
N GLN A 362 -7.49 21.75 17.50
CA GLN A 362 -7.61 20.83 16.37
C GLN A 362 -8.16 21.53 15.13
N GLY A 363 -7.63 21.14 13.98
CA GLY A 363 -8.12 21.54 12.66
C GLY A 363 -8.39 20.32 11.79
N ALA A 364 -9.58 20.23 11.21
CA ALA A 364 -9.98 19.16 10.31
C ALA A 364 -10.36 19.69 8.92
N HIS A 365 -9.87 19.03 7.88
CA HIS A 365 -10.21 19.35 6.49
C HIS A 365 -10.34 18.09 5.65
N VAL A 366 -11.14 18.16 4.58
CA VAL A 366 -11.33 17.08 3.62
C VAL A 366 -10.90 17.55 2.25
N GLY A 367 -10.16 16.69 1.56
CA GLY A 367 -9.68 16.94 0.22
C GLY A 367 -9.01 15.72 -0.37
N GLU A 368 -8.59 15.83 -1.62
CA GLU A 368 -7.77 14.81 -2.24
C GLU A 368 -6.37 14.83 -1.63
N VAL A 369 -5.93 13.66 -1.18
CA VAL A 369 -4.57 13.46 -0.68
C VAL A 369 -3.93 12.28 -1.37
N GLU A 370 -2.64 12.37 -1.59
CA GLU A 370 -1.87 11.26 -2.10
C GLU A 370 -1.86 10.12 -1.07
N MET A 371 -2.10 8.89 -1.54
CA MET A 371 -2.09 7.73 -0.64
C MET A 371 -0.72 7.46 -0.02
N ARG A 372 0.36 7.96 -0.64
CA ARG A 372 1.76 7.65 -0.31
C ARG A 372 2.45 8.83 0.38
N GLY A 373 3.23 8.51 1.41
CA GLY A 373 4.05 9.49 2.12
C GLY A 373 3.27 10.40 3.09
N PRO A 374 3.97 11.31 3.78
CA PRO A 374 3.31 12.32 4.60
C PRO A 374 2.44 13.23 3.71
N PRO A 375 1.28 13.70 4.20
CA PRO A 375 0.45 14.62 3.44
C PRO A 375 1.23 15.90 3.19
N VAL A 376 1.48 16.20 1.91
CA VAL A 376 2.15 17.41 1.43
C VAL A 376 1.20 18.23 0.56
N GLY A 377 1.53 19.50 0.34
CA GLY A 377 0.76 20.38 -0.54
C GLY A 377 -0.39 21.11 0.15
N LEU A 378 -1.34 21.60 -0.66
CA LEU A 378 -2.39 22.53 -0.24
C LEU A 378 -3.25 21.98 0.91
N MET A 379 -3.64 20.70 0.84
CA MET A 379 -4.52 20.07 1.82
C MET A 379 -3.89 20.07 3.23
N ALA A 380 -2.61 19.69 3.33
CA ALA A 380 -1.88 19.72 4.59
C ALA A 380 -1.74 21.14 5.14
N ARG A 381 -1.42 22.12 4.29
CA ARG A 381 -1.29 23.54 4.69
C ARG A 381 -2.61 24.14 5.18
N VAL A 382 -3.71 23.91 4.45
CA VAL A 382 -5.06 24.31 4.88
C VAL A 382 -5.40 23.69 6.23
N THR A 383 -5.20 22.38 6.40
CA THR A 383 -5.50 21.69 7.66
C THR A 383 -4.70 22.26 8.84
N MET A 384 -3.39 22.51 8.63
CA MET A 384 -2.52 23.10 9.64
C MET A 384 -2.92 24.54 9.99
N GLN A 385 -3.31 25.35 9.00
CA GLN A 385 -3.79 26.70 9.22
C GLN A 385 -5.12 26.72 9.98
N ILE A 386 -6.05 25.80 9.69
CA ILE A 386 -7.29 25.67 10.48
C ILE A 386 -6.95 25.37 11.95
N ALA A 387 -6.02 24.44 12.21
CA ALA A 387 -5.58 24.14 13.58
C ALA A 387 -4.88 25.33 14.26
N ALA A 388 -4.18 26.17 13.49
CA ALA A 388 -3.56 27.39 14.01
C ALA A 388 -4.57 28.49 14.38
N HIS A 389 -5.74 28.51 13.72
CA HIS A 389 -6.85 29.43 14.02
C HIS A 389 -7.75 28.92 15.16
N ALA A 390 -7.69 27.64 15.47
CA ALA A 390 -8.46 27.04 16.56
C ALA A 390 -7.98 27.57 17.92
N GLY A 391 -8.92 28.02 18.75
CA GLY A 391 -8.66 28.35 20.13
C GLY A 391 -8.29 27.11 20.96
N ARG A 392 -7.78 27.33 22.17
CA ARG A 392 -7.44 26.24 23.10
C ARG A 392 -8.73 25.51 23.50
N GLY A 393 -8.82 24.23 23.13
CA GLY A 393 -9.98 23.37 23.34
C GLY A 393 -10.93 23.32 22.14
N ASP A 394 -10.68 24.10 21.09
CA ASP A 394 -11.54 24.15 19.92
C ASP A 394 -11.19 23.06 18.92
N ILE A 395 -12.24 22.51 18.31
CA ILE A 395 -12.16 21.61 17.17
C ILE A 395 -12.76 22.35 15.99
N LEU A 396 -11.92 22.99 15.18
CA LEU A 396 -12.36 23.65 13.96
C LEU A 396 -12.32 22.68 12.79
N ALA A 397 -13.29 22.82 11.89
CA ALA A 397 -13.34 22.08 10.64
C ALA A 397 -13.74 23.00 9.49
N SER A 398 -13.26 22.72 8.29
CA SER A 398 -13.82 23.38 7.09
C SER A 398 -15.31 23.04 6.91
N ARG A 399 -16.10 23.95 6.35
CA ARG A 399 -17.53 23.70 6.04
C ARG A 399 -17.75 22.39 5.28
N LEU A 400 -16.92 22.12 4.27
CA LEU A 400 -16.97 20.88 3.49
C LEU A 400 -16.83 19.62 4.37
N ALA A 401 -15.91 19.63 5.34
CA ALA A 401 -15.73 18.50 6.25
C ALA A 401 -16.96 18.28 7.14
N ALA A 402 -17.64 19.35 7.54
CA ALA A 402 -18.87 19.28 8.31
C ALA A 402 -20.06 18.81 7.49
N ASP A 403 -20.22 19.30 6.26
CA ASP A 403 -21.27 18.87 5.34
C ASP A 403 -21.16 17.37 5.02
N LEU A 404 -19.93 16.88 4.81
CA LEU A 404 -19.65 15.45 4.61
C LEU A 404 -19.77 14.62 5.91
N ALA A 405 -19.78 15.26 7.07
CA ALA A 405 -20.05 14.62 8.36
C ALA A 405 -21.52 14.74 8.79
N ALA A 406 -22.40 15.30 7.96
CA ALA A 406 -23.83 15.36 8.23
C ALA A 406 -24.42 13.96 8.45
N GLY A 407 -25.40 13.84 9.35
CA GLY A 407 -26.01 12.56 9.72
C GLY A 407 -25.18 11.70 10.69
N SER A 408 -23.98 12.14 11.08
CA SER A 408 -23.15 11.42 12.06
C SER A 408 -23.45 11.78 13.52
N GLY A 409 -24.44 12.64 13.81
CA GLY A 409 -24.72 13.11 15.18
C GLY A 409 -23.64 14.04 15.74
N LEU A 410 -22.87 14.71 14.87
CA LEU A 410 -21.97 15.81 15.24
C LEU A 410 -22.69 17.15 15.04
N HIS A 411 -22.47 18.08 15.96
CA HIS A 411 -23.03 19.43 15.90
C HIS A 411 -21.96 20.44 15.53
N PHE A 412 -22.33 21.39 14.67
CA PHE A 412 -21.42 22.40 14.14
C PHE A 412 -22.03 23.79 14.29
N ILE A 413 -21.24 24.72 14.82
CA ILE A 413 -21.59 26.14 14.88
C ILE A 413 -20.68 26.94 13.94
N ASP A 414 -21.20 28.02 13.38
CA ASP A 414 -20.42 28.89 12.50
C ASP A 414 -19.22 29.49 13.25
N ALA A 415 -18.02 29.35 12.69
CA ALA A 415 -16.78 29.85 13.28
C ALA A 415 -16.11 30.92 12.39
N GLY A 416 -16.89 31.53 11.50
CA GLY A 416 -16.42 32.58 10.60
C GLY A 416 -15.64 32.07 9.39
N ARG A 417 -14.81 32.94 8.83
CA ARG A 417 -14.00 32.68 7.64
C ARG A 417 -12.55 33.01 7.91
N VAL A 418 -11.65 32.21 7.36
CA VAL A 418 -10.20 32.38 7.47
C VAL A 418 -9.60 32.49 6.08
N THR A 419 -8.77 33.52 5.89
CA THR A 419 -7.93 33.63 4.69
C THR A 419 -6.79 32.64 4.82
N VAL A 420 -6.71 31.74 3.85
CA VAL A 420 -5.60 30.80 3.67
C VAL A 420 -4.77 31.39 2.54
N ASP A 421 -3.46 31.60 2.76
CA ASP A 421 -2.56 32.26 1.79
C ASP A 421 -2.63 31.64 0.37
N GLU A 422 -3.02 30.37 0.28
CA GLU A 422 -3.09 29.59 -0.94
C GLU A 422 -4.50 29.36 -1.50
N LEU A 423 -5.54 30.01 -0.94
CA LEU A 423 -6.90 30.01 -1.47
C LEU A 423 -7.29 31.42 -1.93
N ASP A 424 -7.89 31.53 -3.12
CA ASP A 424 -8.37 32.80 -3.66
C ASP A 424 -9.56 33.38 -2.86
N GLU A 425 -10.29 32.52 -2.15
CA GLU A 425 -11.44 32.91 -1.32
C GLU A 425 -11.27 32.48 0.15
N PRO A 426 -11.74 33.29 1.12
CA PRO A 426 -11.72 32.92 2.52
C PRO A 426 -12.52 31.65 2.82
N LEU A 427 -11.86 30.68 3.45
CA LEU A 427 -12.42 29.38 3.79
C LEU A 427 -13.39 29.51 4.96
N ALA A 428 -14.64 29.06 4.78
CA ALA A 428 -15.63 29.01 5.85
C ALA A 428 -15.32 27.89 6.84
N LEU A 429 -15.26 28.24 8.12
CA LEU A 429 -14.98 27.31 9.22
C LEU A 429 -16.22 27.10 10.07
N VAL A 430 -16.27 25.93 10.71
CA VAL A 430 -17.21 25.60 11.75
C VAL A 430 -16.48 25.04 12.95
N GLN A 431 -17.06 25.21 14.13
CA GLN A 431 -16.59 24.58 15.35
C GLN A 431 -17.48 23.38 15.68
N ALA A 432 -16.86 22.23 15.92
CA ALA A 432 -17.55 21.04 16.38
C ALA A 432 -17.80 21.12 17.90
N THR A 433 -19.05 20.91 18.33
CA THR A 433 -19.45 20.90 19.74
C THR A 433 -19.87 19.48 20.18
N SER A 434 -19.64 19.12 21.45
CA SER A 434 -20.19 17.88 22.02
C SER A 434 -21.59 18.14 22.61
N GLU A 435 -22.45 17.14 22.57
CA GLU A 435 -23.87 17.17 23.01
C GLU A 435 -24.12 17.56 24.49
N GLN A 436 -23.09 17.88 25.28
CA GLN A 436 -23.26 18.14 26.73
C GLN A 436 -23.45 19.61 27.12
N HIS A 437 -23.37 20.56 26.18
CA HIS A 437 -23.66 21.96 26.48
C HIS A 437 -24.64 22.53 25.47
N LEU A 438 -25.93 22.47 25.79
CA LEU A 438 -26.94 23.49 25.48
C LEU A 438 -28.22 23.13 26.25
N GLU A 439 -28.48 23.85 27.34
CA GLU A 439 -29.84 23.99 27.87
C GLU A 439 -30.77 24.60 26.80
N PRO A 440 -32.07 24.27 26.81
CA PRO A 440 -32.98 24.59 25.72
C PRO A 440 -33.38 26.07 25.75
N ALA A 441 -32.61 26.92 25.07
CA ALA A 441 -33.07 28.26 24.72
C ALA A 441 -34.07 28.13 23.56
N CYS A 442 -35.35 28.12 23.92
CA CYS A 442 -36.50 28.25 23.03
C CYS A 442 -36.27 29.33 21.97
N ARG A 443 -36.16 28.95 20.70
CA ARG A 443 -36.28 29.84 19.53
C ARG A 443 -37.09 29.17 18.42
N PRO A 444 -37.82 29.96 17.63
CA PRO A 444 -39.12 29.60 17.09
C PRO A 444 -39.02 28.68 15.87
N LYS A 445 -40.02 27.81 15.69
CA LYS A 445 -40.21 27.00 14.48
C LYS A 445 -40.14 27.88 13.23
N ALA A 446 -39.04 27.77 12.46
CA ALA A 446 -39.02 28.19 11.07
C ALA A 446 -39.78 27.14 10.24
N LYS A 447 -40.65 27.61 9.33
CA LYS A 447 -41.50 26.78 8.47
C LYS A 447 -40.68 25.79 7.62
N PRO A 448 -41.24 24.61 7.27
CA PRO A 448 -40.59 23.68 6.36
C PRO A 448 -40.49 24.31 4.97
N ALA A 449 -39.29 24.26 4.37
CA ALA A 449 -39.15 24.41 2.92
C ALA A 449 -39.69 23.14 2.23
N GLU A 450 -40.36 23.32 1.09
CA GLU A 450 -41.06 22.28 0.34
C GLU A 450 -40.20 21.04 0.00
N PRO A 451 -40.80 19.84 -0.13
CA PRO A 451 -40.07 18.62 -0.46
C PRO A 451 -39.42 18.70 -1.84
N ALA A 452 -38.12 18.41 -1.92
CA ALA A 452 -37.36 18.40 -3.17
C ALA A 452 -37.96 17.38 -4.15
N GLN A 453 -38.61 17.87 -5.22
CA GLN A 453 -39.18 17.01 -6.26
C GLN A 453 -38.08 16.36 -7.10
N LEU A 454 -38.25 15.07 -7.41
CA LEU A 454 -37.40 14.38 -8.39
C LEU A 454 -37.58 15.01 -9.77
N THR A 455 -36.49 15.12 -10.53
CA THR A 455 -36.58 15.45 -11.95
C THR A 455 -37.28 14.32 -12.72
N ALA A 456 -37.89 14.62 -13.87
CA ALA A 456 -38.54 13.60 -14.72
C ALA A 456 -37.63 12.38 -14.97
N ARG A 457 -36.33 12.63 -15.15
CA ARG A 457 -35.34 11.59 -15.40
C ARG A 457 -35.01 10.75 -14.15
N GLU A 458 -35.02 11.36 -12.98
CA GLU A 458 -34.85 10.63 -11.72
C GLU A 458 -36.09 9.80 -11.40
N SER A 459 -37.29 10.29 -11.71
CA SER A 459 -38.54 9.53 -11.56
C SER A 459 -38.55 8.27 -12.46
N GLU A 460 -38.14 8.38 -13.73
CA GLU A 460 -37.99 7.22 -14.63
C GLU A 460 -37.01 6.19 -14.07
N VAL A 461 -35.87 6.64 -13.55
CA VAL A 461 -34.86 5.75 -12.96
C VAL A 461 -35.38 5.08 -11.68
N VAL A 462 -36.14 5.79 -10.84
CA VAL A 462 -36.79 5.23 -9.64
C VAL A 462 -37.80 4.13 -9.98
N ILE A 463 -38.61 4.32 -11.02
CA ILE A 463 -39.59 3.33 -11.48
C ILE A 463 -38.88 2.06 -11.96
N LEU A 464 -37.82 2.20 -12.77
CA LEU A 464 -37.07 1.04 -13.26
C LEU A 464 -36.28 0.32 -12.14
N ILE A 465 -35.90 1.03 -11.08
CA ILE A 465 -35.35 0.42 -9.86
C ILE A 465 -36.41 -0.40 -9.13
N ALA A 466 -37.66 0.09 -9.08
CA ALA A 466 -38.79 -0.63 -8.48
C ALA A 466 -39.12 -1.92 -9.24
N ASP A 467 -38.96 -1.91 -10.57
CA ASP A 467 -39.08 -3.10 -11.44
C ASP A 467 -37.92 -4.10 -11.28
N GLY A 468 -36.97 -3.83 -10.38
CA GLY A 468 -35.84 -4.72 -10.10
C GLY A 468 -34.74 -4.72 -11.17
N LYS A 469 -34.76 -3.78 -12.12
CA LYS A 469 -33.76 -3.71 -13.20
C LYS A 469 -32.39 -3.32 -12.64
N SER A 470 -31.32 -3.85 -13.24
CA SER A 470 -29.93 -3.50 -12.89
C SER A 470 -29.52 -2.15 -13.51
N ASN A 471 -28.43 -1.53 -13.05
CA ASN A 471 -27.95 -0.27 -13.64
C ASN A 471 -27.60 -0.39 -15.13
N ALA A 472 -27.09 -1.55 -15.56
CA ALA A 472 -26.80 -1.81 -16.97
C ALA A 472 -28.10 -1.93 -17.80
N ALA A 473 -29.15 -2.55 -17.25
CA ALA A 473 -30.45 -2.65 -17.91
C ALA A 473 -31.14 -1.28 -18.01
N ILE A 474 -31.13 -0.49 -16.93
CA ILE A 474 -31.65 0.89 -16.91
C ILE A 474 -30.88 1.76 -17.92
N ALA A 475 -29.56 1.60 -18.00
CA ALA A 475 -28.71 2.33 -18.93
C ALA A 475 -29.07 2.01 -20.39
N ALA A 476 -29.25 0.73 -20.72
CA ALA A 476 -29.66 0.31 -22.06
C ALA A 476 -31.06 0.84 -22.43
N GLU A 477 -32.01 0.77 -21.51
CA GLU A 477 -33.41 1.16 -21.74
C GLU A 477 -33.60 2.67 -21.87
N LEU A 478 -32.89 3.43 -21.03
CA LEU A 478 -32.92 4.89 -21.06
C LEU A 478 -31.91 5.49 -22.07
N ARG A 479 -31.14 4.66 -22.80
CA ARG A 479 -30.05 5.09 -23.69
C ARG A 479 -29.04 6.01 -22.99
N LEU A 480 -28.61 5.62 -21.79
CA LEU A 480 -27.63 6.30 -20.96
C LEU A 480 -26.38 5.44 -20.77
N SER A 481 -25.29 6.03 -20.27
CA SER A 481 -24.16 5.24 -19.76
C SER A 481 -24.48 4.67 -18.38
N GLU A 482 -23.91 3.51 -18.01
CA GLU A 482 -24.07 2.93 -16.67
C GLU A 482 -23.58 3.88 -15.56
N HIS A 483 -22.56 4.69 -15.86
CA HIS A 483 -22.06 5.72 -14.96
C HIS A 483 -23.11 6.82 -14.71
N THR A 484 -23.83 7.24 -15.76
CA THR A 484 -24.93 8.22 -15.64
C THR A 484 -26.07 7.68 -14.79
N VAL A 485 -26.43 6.40 -14.93
CA VAL A 485 -27.45 5.75 -14.08
C VAL A 485 -26.99 5.67 -12.62
N LYS A 486 -25.73 5.32 -12.34
CA LYS A 486 -25.18 5.34 -10.97
C LYS A 486 -25.31 6.71 -10.32
N ARG A 487 -25.06 7.77 -11.09
CA ARG A 487 -25.23 9.16 -10.62
C ARG A 487 -26.70 9.51 -10.35
N HIS A 488 -27.62 9.12 -11.23
CA HIS A 488 -29.05 9.32 -10.98
C HIS A 488 -29.52 8.58 -9.73
N VAL A 489 -29.10 7.32 -9.53
CA VAL A 489 -29.41 6.54 -8.32
C VAL A 489 -28.89 7.26 -7.07
N ALA A 490 -27.65 7.75 -7.08
CA ALA A 490 -27.10 8.49 -5.95
C ALA A 490 -27.89 9.78 -5.64
N ASN A 491 -28.25 10.54 -6.67
CA ASN A 491 -29.05 11.75 -6.52
C ASN A 491 -30.46 11.48 -6.00
N ILE A 492 -31.10 10.39 -6.46
CA ILE A 492 -32.40 9.93 -5.97
C ILE A 492 -32.33 9.61 -4.48
N LEU A 493 -31.33 8.81 -4.07
CA LEU A 493 -31.16 8.43 -2.66
C LEU A 493 -30.92 9.65 -1.79
N LEU A 494 -30.16 10.63 -2.28
CA LEU A 494 -29.90 11.88 -1.59
C LEU A 494 -31.14 12.80 -1.52
N LYS A 495 -31.90 12.93 -2.61
CA LYS A 495 -33.11 13.77 -2.65
C LYS A 495 -34.26 13.22 -1.82
N LEU A 496 -34.39 11.90 -1.76
CA LEU A 496 -35.45 11.20 -1.04
C LEU A 496 -35.05 10.78 0.38
N ASP A 497 -33.81 11.07 0.79
CA ASP A 497 -33.22 10.64 2.07
C ASP A 497 -33.35 9.12 2.31
N LEU A 498 -33.00 8.33 1.28
CA LEU A 498 -33.12 6.88 1.29
C LEU A 498 -31.76 6.20 1.47
N PRO A 499 -31.63 5.26 2.43
CA PRO A 499 -30.33 4.69 2.80
C PRO A 499 -29.80 3.67 1.78
N SER A 500 -30.60 3.23 0.81
CA SER A 500 -30.18 2.22 -0.15
C SER A 500 -31.08 2.15 -1.39
N ARG A 501 -30.55 1.52 -2.45
CA ARG A 501 -31.32 1.16 -3.65
C ARG A 501 -32.60 0.37 -3.31
N ALA A 502 -32.52 -0.54 -2.36
CA ALA A 502 -33.68 -1.31 -1.91
C ALA A 502 -34.74 -0.42 -1.25
N ALA A 503 -34.31 0.61 -0.50
CA ALA A 503 -35.21 1.62 0.05
C ALA A 503 -35.86 2.49 -1.05
N ALA A 504 -35.13 2.82 -2.13
CA ALA A 504 -35.69 3.48 -3.31
C ALA A 504 -36.74 2.64 -4.04
N ALA A 505 -36.48 1.35 -4.24
CA ALA A 505 -37.46 0.41 -4.80
C ALA A 505 -38.73 0.35 -3.94
N ALA A 506 -38.57 0.21 -2.63
CA ALA A 506 -39.69 0.17 -1.69
C ALA A 506 -40.44 1.52 -1.58
N PHE A 507 -39.74 2.65 -1.74
CA PHE A 507 -40.34 3.98 -1.75
C PHE A 507 -41.23 4.19 -2.97
N SER A 508 -40.74 3.82 -4.16
CA SER A 508 -41.53 3.89 -5.41
C SER A 508 -42.76 2.98 -5.35
N ALA A 509 -42.59 1.74 -4.89
CA ALA A 509 -43.68 0.77 -4.77
C ALA A 509 -44.77 1.21 -3.76
N ARG A 510 -44.43 2.05 -2.78
CA ARG A 510 -45.40 2.63 -1.82
C ARG A 510 -46.12 3.87 -2.35
N GLN A 511 -45.53 4.60 -3.29
CA GLN A 511 -46.19 5.73 -3.95
C GLN A 511 -47.13 5.27 -5.09
N ALA A 512 -46.82 4.13 -5.71
CA ALA A 512 -47.73 3.42 -6.60
C ALA A 512 -48.77 2.61 -5.79
N GLY A 513 -49.76 3.29 -5.21
CA GLY A 513 -50.94 2.64 -4.65
C GLY A 513 -51.77 1.87 -5.71
N PRO A 514 -52.84 1.16 -5.33
CA PRO A 514 -53.50 0.13 -6.16
C PRO A 514 -54.19 0.63 -7.44
N ASP A 515 -54.23 1.94 -7.66
CA ASP A 515 -54.86 2.59 -8.82
C ASP A 515 -53.79 3.34 -9.64
N GLY A 516 -52.87 2.59 -10.26
CA GLY A 516 -52.09 3.08 -11.40
C GLY A 516 -52.90 2.92 -12.71
N PRO A 517 -52.65 3.76 -13.73
CA PRO A 517 -53.64 4.22 -14.73
C PRO A 517 -54.53 3.17 -15.37
#